data_AF-A0A845GHB9-F1
#
_entry.id   AF-A0A845GHB9-F1
#
_cell.length_a   1.000
_cell.length_b   1.000
_cell.length_c   1.000
_cell.angle_alpha   90.00
_cell.angle_beta   90.00
_cell.angle_gamma   90.00
#
_symmetry.space_group_name_H-M   'P 1'
#
loop_
_entity.id
_entity.type
_entity.pdbx_description
1 polymer ?
#
loop_
_entity_poly.entity_id
_entity_poly.type
_entity_poly.pdbx_seq_one_letter_code
_entity_poly.pdbx_strand_id
1 'polypeptide(L)'
;MLSSFGASAQTSVLIEACNGLKNAAKRANCIKAAKAQATPTAVPAAAQTTTSTVPAPPAPFSLDVAAGVCESLMTKLATRRAEATVDETASNEQTMVVTWPGVDGRPPAYCGVDRQTRKIVSIGKGDKAMTGARLTSFISDHEKFTQLRKEMAAGNYNNFVAQAKQALTRNFKDPSSAQYRNMFVSGTDLPVLCGEVNGKNSYGAYIGFQRFYSTGDTLLTAVENPQENYVFERMYPSMCGKKTVDIAD
;
A
#
# COMPACT_ATOMS: atom_id res chain seq x y z
N MET A 1 -33.46 -31.06 11.74
CA MET A 1 -32.81 -31.41 10.46
C MET A 1 -31.48 -30.70 10.42
N LEU A 2 -30.37 -31.44 10.55
CA LEU A 2 -29.02 -30.93 10.78
C LEU A 2 -28.27 -30.80 9.45
N SER A 3 -27.80 -29.60 9.13
CA SER A 3 -27.04 -29.32 7.92
C SER A 3 -25.54 -29.54 8.17
N SER A 4 -25.00 -30.59 7.54
CA SER A 4 -23.57 -30.84 7.36
C SER A 4 -23.03 -29.96 6.23
N PHE A 5 -22.29 -28.89 6.56
CA PHE A 5 -21.63 -28.03 5.55
C PHE A 5 -20.15 -27.73 5.80
N GLY A 6 -19.51 -28.34 6.82
CA GLY A 6 -18.11 -28.05 7.16
C GLY A 6 -17.06 -28.76 6.30
N ALA A 7 -17.29 -30.03 5.91
CA ALA A 7 -16.28 -30.84 5.22
C ALA A 7 -16.29 -30.68 3.68
N SER A 8 -17.43 -30.27 3.12
CA SER A 8 -17.61 -30.19 1.66
C SER A 8 -16.90 -28.98 1.05
N ALA A 9 -16.88 -27.83 1.75
CA ALA A 9 -16.30 -26.60 1.24
C ALA A 9 -14.75 -26.60 1.22
N GLN A 10 -14.09 -27.25 2.19
CA GLN A 10 -12.64 -27.39 2.19
C GLN A 10 -12.17 -28.38 1.11
N THR A 11 -12.93 -29.46 0.91
CA THR A 11 -12.65 -30.46 -0.13
C THR A 11 -12.82 -29.88 -1.53
N SER A 12 -13.80 -29.00 -1.76
CA SER A 12 -14.00 -28.38 -3.07
C SER A 12 -12.85 -27.45 -3.47
N VAL A 13 -12.31 -26.67 -2.54
CA VAL A 13 -11.18 -25.75 -2.80
C VAL A 13 -9.89 -26.52 -3.11
N LEU A 14 -9.61 -27.61 -2.38
CA LEU A 14 -8.43 -28.45 -2.62
C LEU A 14 -8.50 -29.19 -3.97
N ILE A 15 -9.69 -29.65 -4.37
CA ILE A 15 -9.89 -30.31 -5.67
C ILE A 15 -9.71 -29.30 -6.82
N GLU A 16 -10.17 -28.07 -6.65
CA GLU A 16 -10.02 -27.01 -7.65
C GLU A 16 -8.56 -26.64 -7.89
N ALA A 17 -7.75 -26.53 -6.82
CA ALA A 17 -6.30 -26.33 -6.92
C ALA A 17 -5.59 -27.49 -7.66
N CYS A 18 -6.02 -28.73 -7.46
CA CYS A 18 -5.44 -29.88 -8.16
C CYS A 18 -5.73 -29.86 -9.68
N ASN A 19 -6.88 -29.32 -10.11
CA ASN A 19 -7.25 -29.26 -11.52
C ASN A 19 -6.34 -28.35 -12.36
N GLY A 20 -5.62 -27.42 -11.73
CA GLY A 20 -4.61 -26.58 -12.39
C GLY A 20 -3.31 -27.31 -12.78
N LEU A 21 -3.11 -28.55 -12.34
CA LEU A 21 -1.90 -29.32 -12.65
C LEU A 21 -1.94 -29.85 -14.10
N LYS A 22 -0.98 -29.42 -14.94
CA LYS A 22 -0.88 -29.82 -16.35
C LYS A 22 -0.61 -31.33 -16.53
N ASN A 23 0.16 -31.95 -15.65
CA ASN A 23 0.49 -33.38 -15.72
C ASN A 23 -0.63 -34.25 -15.14
N ALA A 24 -1.15 -35.19 -15.95
CA ALA A 24 -2.30 -36.01 -15.61
C ALA A 24 -2.07 -36.96 -14.41
N ALA A 25 -0.89 -37.58 -14.31
CA ALA A 25 -0.57 -38.48 -13.20
C ALA A 25 -0.43 -37.72 -11.87
N LYS A 26 0.21 -36.53 -11.90
CA LYS A 26 0.32 -35.66 -10.71
C LYS A 26 -1.03 -35.12 -10.27
N ARG A 27 -1.89 -34.74 -11.22
CA ARG A 27 -3.27 -34.31 -10.96
C ARG A 27 -4.10 -35.41 -10.30
N ALA A 28 -4.04 -36.64 -10.82
CA ALA A 28 -4.76 -37.77 -10.24
C ALA A 28 -4.32 -38.07 -8.79
N ASN A 29 -3.01 -38.03 -8.52
CA ASN A 29 -2.46 -38.24 -7.18
C ASN A 29 -2.87 -37.12 -6.21
N CYS A 30 -2.86 -35.86 -6.66
CA CYS A 30 -3.32 -34.70 -5.88
C CYS A 30 -4.79 -34.84 -5.46
N ILE A 31 -5.67 -35.19 -6.41
CA ILE A 31 -7.11 -35.37 -6.14
C ILE A 31 -7.34 -36.53 -5.16
N LYS A 32 -6.58 -37.62 -5.28
CA LYS A 32 -6.65 -38.77 -4.37
C LYS A 32 -6.25 -38.38 -2.94
N ALA A 33 -5.20 -37.59 -2.78
CA ALA A 33 -4.76 -37.09 -1.48
C ALA A 33 -5.75 -36.10 -0.85
N ALA A 34 -6.29 -35.17 -1.65
CA ALA A 34 -7.29 -34.20 -1.20
C ALA A 34 -8.58 -34.86 -0.66
N LYS A 35 -9.01 -35.96 -1.29
CA LYS A 35 -10.17 -36.75 -0.83
C LYS A 35 -9.90 -37.56 0.44
N ALA A 36 -8.66 -37.98 0.68
CA ALA A 36 -8.28 -38.75 1.88
C ALA A 36 -8.24 -37.90 3.17
N GLN A 37 -8.10 -36.58 3.03
CA GLN A 37 -8.07 -35.64 4.16
C GLN A 37 -9.45 -35.32 4.77
N ALA A 38 -10.54 -35.89 4.22
CA ALA A 38 -11.91 -35.65 4.68
C ALA A 38 -12.38 -36.58 5.83
N THR A 39 -11.47 -37.22 6.57
CA THR A 39 -11.84 -38.13 7.67
C THR A 39 -11.89 -37.35 8.99
N PRO A 40 -13.02 -37.31 9.71
CA PRO A 40 -13.14 -36.51 10.92
C PRO A 40 -12.32 -37.14 12.06
N THR A 41 -11.30 -36.43 12.52
CA THR A 41 -10.63 -36.77 13.79
C THR A 41 -11.51 -36.28 14.93
N ALA A 42 -12.03 -37.21 15.74
CA ALA A 42 -12.77 -36.89 16.95
C ALA A 42 -11.85 -36.18 17.96
N VAL A 43 -12.25 -34.99 18.40
CA VAL A 43 -11.61 -34.24 19.49
C VAL A 43 -12.51 -34.36 20.73
N PRO A 44 -12.00 -34.70 21.93
CA PRO A 44 -12.82 -34.84 23.12
C PRO A 44 -13.29 -33.47 23.62
N ALA A 45 -14.51 -33.44 24.15
CA ALA A 45 -15.21 -32.26 24.61
C ALA A 45 -14.49 -31.58 25.79
N ALA A 46 -13.90 -30.42 25.53
CA ALA A 46 -13.65 -29.40 26.55
C ALA A 46 -14.77 -28.37 26.46
N ALA A 47 -15.47 -28.15 27.57
CA ALA A 47 -16.56 -27.20 27.70
C ALA A 47 -16.06 -25.79 27.35
N GLN A 48 -16.45 -25.30 26.17
CA GLN A 48 -16.35 -23.90 25.80
C GLN A 48 -17.76 -23.33 25.73
N THR A 49 -18.02 -22.40 26.64
CA THR A 49 -19.18 -21.52 26.68
C THR A 49 -19.31 -20.82 25.33
N THR A 50 -20.31 -21.21 24.54
CA THR A 50 -20.54 -20.63 23.21
C THR A 50 -21.21 -19.26 23.34
N THR A 51 -20.44 -18.18 23.34
CA THR A 51 -20.93 -16.90 22.81
C THR A 51 -20.86 -16.97 21.29
N SER A 52 -21.97 -17.34 20.67
CA SER A 52 -22.16 -17.33 19.22
C SER A 52 -22.33 -15.89 18.76
N THR A 53 -21.24 -15.23 18.34
CA THR A 53 -21.33 -13.95 17.63
C THR A 53 -21.45 -14.21 16.14
N VAL A 54 -22.69 -14.18 15.65
CA VAL A 54 -22.99 -13.90 14.24
C VAL A 54 -22.28 -12.60 13.85
N PRO A 55 -21.60 -12.50 12.69
CA PRO A 55 -21.04 -11.21 12.26
C PRO A 55 -22.18 -10.20 12.18
N ALA A 56 -22.12 -9.16 13.01
CA ALA A 56 -23.13 -8.10 13.00
C ALA A 56 -23.23 -7.52 11.57
N PRO A 57 -24.44 -7.19 11.08
CA PRO A 57 -24.60 -6.44 9.85
C PRO A 57 -23.71 -5.19 9.88
N PRO A 58 -23.11 -4.76 8.75
CA PRO A 58 -22.30 -3.56 8.75
C PRO A 58 -23.11 -2.40 9.31
N ALA A 59 -22.56 -1.71 10.32
CA ALA A 59 -23.25 -0.63 11.01
C ALA A 59 -23.87 0.36 10.00
N PRO A 60 -25.07 0.89 10.27
CA PRO A 60 -25.70 1.87 9.39
C PRO A 60 -24.76 3.05 9.18
N PHE A 61 -24.81 3.64 7.99
CA PHE A 61 -23.92 4.76 7.67
C PHE A 61 -24.24 5.94 8.60
N SER A 62 -23.28 6.29 9.45
CA SER A 62 -23.40 7.31 10.50
C SER A 62 -22.27 8.33 10.38
N LEU A 63 -22.39 9.44 11.13
CA LEU A 63 -21.32 10.42 11.25
C LEU A 63 -20.01 9.78 11.74
N ASP A 64 -20.06 8.88 12.73
CA ASP A 64 -18.85 8.20 13.23
C ASP A 64 -18.19 7.32 12.16
N VAL A 65 -19.00 6.61 11.36
CA VAL A 65 -18.50 5.83 10.22
C VAL A 65 -17.84 6.75 9.18
N ALA A 66 -18.51 7.84 8.81
CA ALA A 66 -17.98 8.80 7.83
C ALA A 66 -16.70 9.49 8.33
N ALA A 67 -16.68 9.92 9.60
CA ALA A 67 -15.51 10.50 10.24
C ALA A 67 -14.33 9.52 10.25
N GLY A 68 -14.56 8.26 10.60
CA GLY A 68 -13.52 7.22 10.56
C GLY A 68 -12.95 6.98 9.17
N VAL A 69 -13.78 7.00 8.13
CA VAL A 69 -13.32 6.92 6.73
C VAL A 69 -12.40 8.11 6.41
N CYS A 70 -12.82 9.33 6.74
CA CYS A 70 -12.04 10.54 6.48
C CYS A 70 -10.71 10.56 7.24
N GLU A 71 -10.70 10.09 8.48
CA GLU A 71 -9.51 10.03 9.33
C GLU A 71 -8.48 9.01 8.85
N SER A 72 -8.89 7.97 8.12
CA SER A 72 -7.94 7.02 7.51
C SER A 72 -6.97 7.70 6.54
N LEU A 73 -7.42 8.77 5.88
CA LEU A 73 -6.61 9.61 4.99
C LEU A 73 -6.05 10.83 5.72
N MET A 74 -6.86 11.45 6.58
CA MET A 74 -6.52 12.66 7.34
C MET A 74 -6.20 12.32 8.80
N THR A 75 -5.15 11.52 9.01
CA THR A 75 -4.83 10.90 10.31
C THR A 75 -4.73 11.88 11.49
N LYS A 76 -4.36 13.14 11.25
CA LYS A 76 -4.33 14.19 12.28
C LYS A 76 -5.71 14.48 12.90
N LEU A 77 -6.79 14.21 12.17
CA LEU A 77 -8.16 14.41 12.63
C LEU A 77 -8.64 13.30 13.58
N ALA A 78 -7.97 12.15 13.63
CA ALA A 78 -8.38 11.03 14.48
C ALA A 78 -8.42 11.42 15.98
N THR A 79 -7.52 12.29 16.41
CA THR A 79 -7.48 12.82 17.78
C THR A 79 -8.58 13.85 18.09
N ARG A 80 -9.27 14.33 17.04
CA ARG A 80 -10.28 15.39 17.09
C ARG A 80 -11.65 14.90 16.58
N ARG A 81 -11.88 13.59 16.59
CA ARG A 81 -13.14 13.00 16.12
C ARG A 81 -14.38 13.60 16.81
N ALA A 82 -14.29 13.90 18.10
CA ALA A 82 -15.39 14.50 18.86
C ALA A 82 -15.85 15.87 18.33
N GLU A 83 -15.02 16.54 17.53
CA GLU A 83 -15.34 17.83 16.90
C GLU A 83 -15.97 17.66 15.51
N ALA A 84 -16.06 16.43 15.00
CA ALA A 84 -16.65 16.15 13.70
C ALA A 84 -18.16 16.44 13.72
N THR A 85 -18.64 17.19 12.73
CA THR A 85 -20.06 17.43 12.49
C THR A 85 -20.41 17.20 11.02
N VAL A 86 -21.70 17.06 10.72
CA VAL A 86 -22.19 16.98 9.33
C VAL A 86 -22.38 18.41 8.80
N ASP A 87 -21.78 18.71 7.64
CA ASP A 87 -22.14 19.90 6.87
C ASP A 87 -23.39 19.57 6.05
N GLU A 88 -24.57 19.91 6.59
CA GLU A 88 -25.87 19.63 5.96
C GLU A 88 -26.03 20.35 4.62
N THR A 89 -25.37 21.50 4.43
CA THR A 89 -25.46 22.27 3.17
C THR A 89 -24.67 21.64 2.04
N ALA A 90 -23.59 20.93 2.36
CA ALA A 90 -22.75 20.25 1.39
C ALA A 90 -23.10 18.76 1.23
N SER A 91 -23.93 18.22 2.13
CA SER A 91 -24.37 16.82 2.12
C SER A 91 -25.60 16.61 1.23
N ASN A 92 -25.77 15.38 0.76
CA ASN A 92 -26.95 14.94 0.01
C ASN A 92 -27.25 13.44 0.25
N GLU A 93 -28.17 12.87 -0.53
CA GLU A 93 -28.60 11.47 -0.41
C GLU A 93 -27.50 10.44 -0.67
N GLN A 94 -26.48 10.80 -1.45
CA GLN A 94 -25.37 9.92 -1.82
C GLN A 94 -24.12 10.21 -0.99
N THR A 95 -23.89 11.45 -0.60
CA THR A 95 -22.67 11.90 0.06
C THR A 95 -22.97 12.56 1.40
N MET A 96 -22.26 12.15 2.45
CA MET A 96 -22.20 12.90 3.71
C MET A 96 -20.89 13.67 3.77
N VAL A 97 -20.96 14.99 3.94
CA VAL A 97 -19.78 15.83 4.14
C VAL A 97 -19.56 16.01 5.62
N VAL A 98 -18.46 15.46 6.11
CA VAL A 98 -18.00 15.64 7.49
C VAL A 98 -17.09 16.86 7.54
N THR A 99 -17.25 17.68 8.57
CA THR A 99 -16.41 18.85 8.81
C THR A 99 -15.84 18.88 10.23
N TRP A 100 -14.62 19.43 10.34
CA TRP A 100 -13.96 19.73 11.60
C TRP A 100 -13.63 21.22 11.65
N PRO A 101 -13.78 21.88 12.80
CA PRO A 101 -13.45 23.30 12.94
C PRO A 101 -11.97 23.56 12.65
N GLY A 102 -11.67 24.78 12.21
CA GLY A 102 -10.29 25.23 12.02
C GLY A 102 -9.54 25.35 13.34
N VAL A 103 -8.24 25.10 13.34
CA VAL A 103 -7.35 25.22 14.51
C VAL A 103 -6.09 25.95 14.11
N ASP A 104 -5.57 26.82 14.99
CA ASP A 104 -4.32 27.59 14.80
C ASP A 104 -4.27 28.36 13.47
N GLY A 105 -5.34 29.09 13.15
CA GLY A 105 -5.45 29.87 11.92
C GLY A 105 -5.61 29.05 10.64
N ARG A 106 -5.73 27.72 10.75
CA ARG A 106 -6.04 26.85 9.60
C ARG A 106 -7.54 26.84 9.32
N PRO A 107 -7.95 26.77 8.05
CA PRO A 107 -9.37 26.66 7.71
C PRO A 107 -9.97 25.33 8.21
N PRO A 108 -11.30 25.25 8.34
CA PRO A 108 -11.99 24.00 8.63
C PRO A 108 -11.66 22.91 7.60
N ALA A 109 -11.60 21.66 8.05
CA ALA A 109 -11.45 20.51 7.17
C ALA A 109 -12.83 20.02 6.70
N TYR A 110 -12.89 19.51 5.47
CA TYR A 110 -14.10 18.96 4.88
C TYR A 110 -13.76 17.68 4.13
N CYS A 111 -14.58 16.66 4.29
CA CYS A 111 -14.43 15.38 3.61
C CYS A 111 -15.79 14.77 3.32
N GLY A 112 -16.10 14.59 2.03
CA GLY A 112 -17.29 13.90 1.57
C GLY A 112 -17.06 12.42 1.47
N VAL A 113 -17.94 11.64 2.09
CA VAL A 113 -17.94 10.18 2.02
C VAL A 113 -19.21 9.70 1.35
N ASP A 114 -19.05 8.86 0.35
CA ASP A 114 -20.16 8.19 -0.31
C ASP A 114 -20.82 7.19 0.65
N ARG A 115 -22.12 7.34 0.85
CA ARG A 115 -22.92 6.61 1.85
C ARG A 115 -23.00 5.11 1.55
N GLN A 116 -22.91 4.72 0.28
CA GLN A 116 -23.03 3.32 -0.15
C GLN A 116 -21.67 2.61 -0.14
N THR A 117 -20.69 3.20 -0.82
CA THR A 117 -19.36 2.63 -1.04
C THR A 117 -18.40 2.90 0.12
N ARG A 118 -18.72 3.85 1.01
CA ARG A 118 -17.87 4.30 2.12
C ARG A 118 -16.49 4.79 1.66
N LYS A 119 -16.45 5.38 0.46
CA LYS A 119 -15.24 5.96 -0.12
C LYS A 119 -15.26 7.48 0.00
N ILE A 120 -14.09 8.07 0.15
CA ILE A 120 -13.94 9.52 0.10
C ILE A 120 -14.17 9.96 -1.35
N VAL A 121 -15.12 10.87 -1.55
CA VAL A 121 -15.53 11.42 -2.87
C VAL A 121 -15.28 12.93 -2.99
N SER A 122 -15.01 13.61 -1.88
CA SER A 122 -14.52 14.98 -1.89
C SER A 122 -13.59 15.27 -0.71
N ILE A 123 -12.60 16.15 -0.92
CA ILE A 123 -11.78 16.75 0.14
C ILE A 123 -11.77 18.26 -0.07
N GLY A 124 -12.17 19.03 0.95
CA GLY A 124 -12.43 20.47 0.85
C GLY A 124 -13.90 20.80 0.58
N LYS A 125 -14.20 22.08 0.37
CA LYS A 125 -15.58 22.59 0.23
C LYS A 125 -15.76 23.45 -1.02
N GLY A 126 -16.94 23.34 -1.64
CA GLY A 126 -17.33 24.12 -2.82
C GLY A 126 -16.41 23.90 -4.01
N ASP A 127 -16.20 24.93 -4.81
CA ASP A 127 -15.40 24.88 -6.05
C ASP A 127 -13.92 24.54 -5.83
N LYS A 128 -13.42 24.68 -4.60
CA LYS A 128 -12.05 24.33 -4.22
C LYS A 128 -11.91 22.87 -3.79
N ALA A 129 -13.01 22.12 -3.66
CA ALA A 129 -12.97 20.73 -3.27
C ALA A 129 -12.27 19.88 -4.35
N MET A 130 -11.38 19.00 -3.91
CA MET A 130 -10.80 17.98 -4.75
C MET A 130 -11.80 16.83 -4.90
N THR A 131 -12.17 16.52 -6.14
CA THR A 131 -13.14 15.46 -6.47
C THR A 131 -12.68 14.69 -7.72
N GLY A 132 -13.44 13.65 -8.08
CA GLY A 132 -13.24 12.91 -9.33
C GLY A 132 -11.85 12.32 -9.50
N ALA A 133 -11.33 12.33 -10.74
CA ALA A 133 -10.06 11.69 -11.08
C ALA A 133 -8.87 12.20 -10.25
N ARG A 134 -8.82 13.51 -9.98
CA ARG A 134 -7.74 14.11 -9.16
C ARG A 134 -7.74 13.53 -7.75
N LEU A 135 -8.92 13.40 -7.14
CA LEU A 135 -9.08 12.80 -5.82
C LEU A 135 -8.72 11.31 -5.85
N THR A 136 -9.19 10.57 -6.86
CA THR A 136 -8.89 9.14 -7.01
C THR A 136 -7.38 8.90 -7.10
N SER A 137 -6.65 9.70 -7.88
CA SER A 137 -5.19 9.62 -7.94
C SER A 137 -4.55 9.92 -6.60
N PHE A 138 -4.97 11.00 -5.93
CA PHE A 138 -4.44 11.37 -4.61
C PHE A 138 -4.63 10.27 -3.56
N ILE A 139 -5.82 9.67 -3.47
CA ILE A 139 -6.11 8.58 -2.54
C ILE A 139 -5.26 7.34 -2.89
N SER A 140 -5.19 6.97 -4.17
CA SER A 140 -4.40 5.82 -4.61
C SER A 140 -2.91 5.98 -4.28
N ASP A 141 -2.35 7.18 -4.48
CA ASP A 141 -0.95 7.46 -4.17
C ASP A 141 -0.71 7.41 -2.66
N HIS A 142 -1.64 7.92 -1.85
CA HIS A 142 -1.58 7.82 -0.39
C HIS A 142 -1.63 6.37 0.11
N GLU A 143 -2.54 5.55 -0.45
CA GLU A 143 -2.66 4.12 -0.12
C GLU A 143 -1.38 3.37 -0.45
N LYS A 144 -0.83 3.56 -1.66
CA LYS A 144 0.45 2.95 -2.08
C LYS A 144 1.58 3.31 -1.14
N PHE A 145 1.70 4.60 -0.80
CA PHE A 145 2.76 5.08 0.09
C PHE A 145 2.62 4.53 1.52
N THR A 146 1.38 4.42 2.02
CA THR A 146 1.09 3.82 3.32
C THR A 146 1.44 2.33 3.34
N GLN A 147 1.07 1.61 2.29
CA GLN A 147 1.38 0.19 2.14
C GLN A 147 2.90 -0.03 2.10
N LEU A 148 3.61 0.75 1.29
CA LEU A 148 5.07 0.70 1.18
C LEU A 148 5.75 0.90 2.55
N ARG A 149 5.31 1.91 3.31
CA ARG A 149 5.82 2.18 4.66
C ARG A 149 5.57 1.02 5.62
N LYS A 150 4.40 0.39 5.55
CA LYS A 150 4.07 -0.77 6.39
C LYS A 150 4.98 -1.96 6.09
N GLU A 151 5.28 -2.21 4.82
CA GLU A 151 6.22 -3.26 4.41
C GLU A 151 7.63 -2.99 4.94
N MET A 152 8.12 -1.76 4.80
CA MET A 152 9.42 -1.36 5.31
C MET A 152 9.51 -1.44 6.83
N ALA A 153 8.44 -1.05 7.56
CA ALA A 153 8.36 -1.22 9.01
C ALA A 153 8.38 -2.71 9.43
N ALA A 154 7.92 -3.61 8.57
CA ALA A 154 8.02 -5.05 8.75
C ALA A 154 9.38 -5.63 8.26
N GLY A 155 10.33 -4.78 7.84
CA GLY A 155 11.62 -5.19 7.32
C GLY A 155 11.61 -5.71 5.88
N ASN A 156 10.49 -5.56 5.16
CA ASN A 156 10.38 -5.94 3.74
C ASN A 156 10.62 -4.72 2.84
N TYR A 157 11.77 -4.70 2.17
CA TYR A 157 12.18 -3.59 1.31
C TYR A 157 12.01 -3.87 -0.19
N ASN A 158 11.54 -5.07 -0.57
CA ASN A 158 11.60 -5.54 -1.96
C ASN A 158 10.82 -4.63 -2.92
N ASN A 159 9.59 -4.26 -2.56
CA ASN A 159 8.75 -3.40 -3.41
C ASN A 159 9.33 -2.00 -3.52
N PHE A 160 9.84 -1.44 -2.42
CA PHE A 160 10.51 -0.14 -2.43
C PHE A 160 11.75 -0.14 -3.31
N VAL A 161 12.62 -1.13 -3.13
CA VAL A 161 13.86 -1.25 -3.92
C VAL A 161 13.53 -1.41 -5.40
N ALA A 162 12.54 -2.26 -5.75
CA ALA A 162 12.11 -2.43 -7.13
C ALA A 162 11.59 -1.12 -7.75
N GLN A 163 10.72 -0.40 -7.03
CA GLN A 163 10.19 0.89 -7.46
C GLN A 163 11.31 1.94 -7.61
N ALA A 164 12.22 2.03 -6.65
CA ALA A 164 13.34 2.96 -6.67
C ALA A 164 14.31 2.68 -7.82
N LYS A 165 14.62 1.40 -8.08
CA LYS A 165 15.42 0.97 -9.25
C LYS A 165 14.72 1.36 -10.56
N GLN A 166 13.43 1.08 -10.69
CA GLN A 166 12.65 1.45 -11.88
C GLN A 166 12.64 2.97 -12.13
N ALA A 167 12.43 3.77 -11.07
CA ALA A 167 12.46 5.22 -11.18
C ALA A 167 13.84 5.75 -11.59
N LEU A 168 14.91 5.16 -11.02
CA LEU A 168 16.30 5.50 -11.31
C LEU A 168 16.69 5.25 -12.75
N THR A 169 16.36 4.06 -13.28
CA THR A 169 16.78 3.64 -14.61
C THR A 169 15.80 4.01 -15.71
N ARG A 170 14.73 4.76 -15.40
CA ARG A 170 13.68 5.14 -16.37
C ARG A 170 14.26 5.76 -17.66
N ASN A 171 15.31 6.56 -17.52
CA ASN A 171 15.93 7.28 -18.63
C ASN A 171 17.20 6.60 -19.16
N PHE A 172 17.56 5.42 -18.66
CA PHE A 172 18.73 4.68 -19.13
C PHE A 172 18.45 4.12 -20.53
N LYS A 173 19.49 3.97 -21.34
CA LYS A 173 19.38 3.38 -22.69
C LYS A 173 19.02 1.90 -22.66
N ASP A 174 19.52 1.19 -21.65
CA ASP A 174 19.25 -0.22 -21.41
C ASP A 174 18.98 -0.42 -19.90
N PRO A 175 17.75 -0.12 -19.42
CA PRO A 175 17.43 -0.16 -17.99
C PRO A 175 17.61 -1.55 -17.36
N SER A 176 17.40 -2.62 -18.12
CA SER A 176 17.47 -4.00 -17.60
C SER A 176 18.90 -4.51 -17.42
N SER A 177 19.90 -3.85 -18.00
CA SER A 177 21.32 -4.18 -17.76
C SER A 177 21.97 -3.35 -16.67
N ALA A 178 21.23 -2.47 -16.00
CA ALA A 178 21.76 -1.68 -14.90
C ALA A 178 22.28 -2.60 -13.79
N GLN A 179 23.54 -2.40 -13.41
CA GLN A 179 24.16 -3.08 -12.28
C GLN A 179 24.13 -2.17 -11.07
N TYR A 180 23.94 -2.77 -9.90
CA TYR A 180 23.88 -2.06 -8.63
C TYR A 180 24.94 -2.64 -7.71
N ARG A 181 25.38 -1.82 -6.75
CA ARG A 181 26.20 -2.28 -5.61
C ARG A 181 26.10 -1.28 -4.47
N ASN A 182 26.55 -1.70 -3.29
CA ASN A 182 26.61 -0.87 -2.09
C ASN A 182 25.27 -0.19 -1.79
N MET A 183 24.16 -0.90 -2.02
CA MET A 183 22.83 -0.35 -1.83
C MET A 183 22.44 -0.33 -0.36
N PHE A 184 21.78 0.74 0.04
CA PHE A 184 21.22 0.88 1.38
C PHE A 184 20.00 1.79 1.34
N VAL A 185 19.10 1.62 2.31
CA VAL A 185 18.03 2.58 2.55
C VAL A 185 18.52 3.63 3.54
N SER A 186 18.13 4.88 3.29
CA SER A 186 18.35 6.02 4.14
C SER A 186 17.02 6.72 4.45
N GLY A 187 16.97 7.41 5.59
CA GLY A 187 15.79 8.18 6.01
C GLY A 187 14.72 7.35 6.74
N THR A 188 13.93 8.06 7.57
CA THR A 188 12.83 7.47 8.34
C THR A 188 11.46 7.89 7.80
N ASP A 189 11.26 9.18 7.52
CA ASP A 189 9.97 9.70 7.06
C ASP A 189 9.80 9.62 5.54
N LEU A 190 10.88 9.88 4.79
CA LEU A 190 10.94 9.69 3.35
C LEU A 190 12.03 8.64 3.07
N PRO A 191 11.66 7.40 2.73
CA PRO A 191 12.65 6.37 2.42
C PRO A 191 13.37 6.70 1.12
N VAL A 192 14.69 6.56 1.13
CA VAL A 192 15.56 6.79 -0.03
C VAL A 192 16.45 5.58 -0.24
N LEU A 193 16.44 4.99 -1.43
CA LEU A 193 17.42 4.01 -1.85
C LEU A 193 18.66 4.75 -2.34
N CYS A 194 19.79 4.47 -1.71
CA CYS A 194 21.09 5.01 -2.07
C CYS A 194 22.02 3.85 -2.45
N GLY A 195 23.07 4.17 -3.20
CA GLY A 195 24.09 3.19 -3.56
C GLY A 195 24.86 3.65 -4.79
N GLU A 196 25.36 2.69 -5.55
CA GLU A 196 26.00 2.94 -6.84
C GLU A 196 25.29 2.17 -7.95
N VAL A 197 25.20 2.80 -9.12
CA VAL A 197 24.59 2.23 -10.32
C VAL A 197 25.58 2.33 -11.49
N ASN A 198 25.61 1.31 -12.34
CA ASN A 198 26.39 1.29 -13.57
C ASN A 198 25.48 0.93 -14.75
N GLY A 199 25.29 1.89 -15.65
CA GLY A 199 24.47 1.74 -16.86
C GLY A 199 25.34 1.65 -18.13
N LYS A 200 24.74 1.18 -19.23
CA LYS A 200 25.39 1.18 -20.54
C LYS A 200 25.16 2.49 -21.29
N ASN A 201 26.17 2.90 -22.06
CA ASN A 201 26.04 3.97 -23.05
C ASN A 201 25.34 3.48 -24.34
N SER A 202 25.21 4.36 -25.33
CA SER A 202 24.63 4.04 -26.65
C SER A 202 25.40 2.99 -27.45
N TYR A 203 26.65 2.72 -27.10
CA TYR A 203 27.49 1.70 -27.73
C TYR A 203 27.46 0.36 -26.98
N GLY A 204 26.64 0.25 -25.92
CA GLY A 204 26.49 -0.98 -25.12
C GLY A 204 27.58 -1.20 -24.09
N ALA A 205 28.52 -0.27 -23.91
CA ALA A 205 29.58 -0.36 -22.91
C ALA A 205 29.15 0.26 -21.58
N TYR A 206 29.54 -0.37 -20.46
CA TYR A 206 29.37 0.19 -19.12
C TYR A 206 30.25 1.43 -18.93
N ILE A 207 29.70 2.46 -18.30
CA ILE A 207 30.38 3.75 -18.11
C ILE A 207 31.04 3.91 -16.73
N GLY A 208 30.88 2.91 -15.86
CA GLY A 208 31.39 2.92 -14.50
C GLY A 208 30.29 3.13 -13.47
N PHE A 209 30.59 2.76 -12.23
CA PHE A 209 29.68 2.95 -11.11
C PHE A 209 29.64 4.42 -10.69
N GLN A 210 28.44 4.96 -10.54
CA GLN A 210 28.18 6.32 -10.10
C GLN A 210 27.22 6.28 -8.91
N ARG A 211 27.39 7.18 -7.93
CA ARG A 211 26.48 7.24 -6.78
C ARG A 211 25.08 7.60 -7.23
N PHE A 212 24.06 7.15 -6.50
CA PHE A 212 22.69 7.57 -6.73
C PHE A 212 21.90 7.73 -5.44
N TYR A 213 20.77 8.44 -5.56
CA TYR A 213 19.67 8.36 -4.62
C TYR A 213 18.34 8.27 -5.38
N SER A 214 17.38 7.51 -4.85
CA SER A 214 16.06 7.32 -5.45
C SER A 214 14.98 7.14 -4.39
N THR A 215 13.89 7.88 -4.51
CA THR A 215 12.72 7.78 -3.60
C THR A 215 11.63 6.85 -4.14
N GLY A 216 11.85 6.22 -5.31
CA GLY A 216 10.77 5.57 -6.06
C GLY A 216 9.86 6.53 -6.82
N ASP A 217 10.00 7.84 -6.59
CA ASP A 217 9.43 8.91 -7.40
C ASP A 217 10.50 9.51 -8.31
N THR A 218 10.12 9.80 -9.54
CA THR A 218 11.01 10.34 -10.58
C THR A 218 11.51 11.76 -10.31
N LEU A 219 10.82 12.54 -9.46
CA LEU A 219 11.16 13.93 -9.12
C LEU A 219 12.32 14.02 -8.14
N LEU A 220 12.45 13.03 -7.25
CA LEU A 220 13.49 12.99 -6.21
C LEU A 220 14.37 11.75 -6.41
N THR A 221 14.95 11.67 -7.61
CA THR A 221 15.84 10.60 -8.03
C THR A 221 16.97 11.18 -8.88
N ALA A 222 18.22 10.82 -8.59
CA ALA A 222 19.37 11.30 -9.35
C ALA A 222 20.52 10.28 -9.34
N VAL A 223 21.29 10.29 -10.42
CA VAL A 223 22.60 9.65 -10.55
C VAL A 223 23.65 10.75 -10.57
N GLU A 224 24.75 10.55 -9.85
CA GLU A 224 25.91 11.42 -9.86
C GLU A 224 26.37 11.70 -11.29
N ASN A 225 26.45 12.97 -11.65
CA ASN A 225 26.95 13.40 -12.94
C ASN A 225 28.13 14.36 -12.73
N PRO A 226 29.34 14.07 -13.25
CA PRO A 226 30.48 14.97 -13.16
C PRO A 226 30.23 16.39 -13.68
N GLN A 227 29.37 16.55 -14.70
CA GLN A 227 29.06 17.87 -15.28
C GLN A 227 28.05 18.69 -14.44
N GLU A 228 27.22 18.01 -13.64
CA GLU A 228 26.11 18.63 -12.88
C GLU A 228 26.22 18.29 -11.38
N ASN A 229 27.44 18.11 -10.88
CA ASN A 229 27.68 17.51 -9.57
C ASN A 229 27.24 18.42 -8.39
N TYR A 230 27.18 19.74 -8.57
CA TYR A 230 26.90 20.67 -7.46
C TYR A 230 25.57 20.40 -6.74
N VAL A 231 24.49 20.19 -7.49
CA VAL A 231 23.17 19.90 -6.89
C VAL A 231 23.20 18.52 -6.22
N PHE A 232 23.80 17.53 -6.88
CA PHE A 232 23.92 16.18 -6.36
C PHE A 232 24.65 16.17 -5.01
N GLU A 233 25.86 16.75 -4.93
CA GLU A 233 26.65 16.79 -3.69
C GLU A 233 25.96 17.56 -2.56
N ARG A 234 25.18 18.59 -2.89
CA ARG A 234 24.41 19.34 -1.89
C ARG A 234 23.25 18.52 -1.32
N MET A 235 22.63 17.69 -2.15
CA MET A 235 21.48 16.87 -1.76
C MET A 235 21.89 15.55 -1.11
N TYR A 236 23.00 14.96 -1.54
CA TYR A 236 23.42 13.62 -1.15
C TYR A 236 23.53 13.42 0.37
N PRO A 237 24.14 14.33 1.17
CA PRO A 237 24.18 14.16 2.62
C PRO A 237 22.79 14.14 3.27
N SER A 238 21.85 14.95 2.78
CA SER A 238 20.48 14.98 3.30
C SER A 238 19.69 13.73 2.92
N MET A 239 19.94 13.18 1.72
CA MET A 239 19.24 12.02 1.19
C MET A 239 19.82 10.70 1.71
N CYS A 240 21.15 10.58 1.74
CA CYS A 240 21.89 9.35 1.98
C CYS A 240 22.74 9.36 3.27
N GLY A 241 22.72 10.45 4.05
CA GLY A 241 23.53 10.57 5.27
C GLY A 241 22.98 9.83 6.48
N LYS A 242 21.72 9.37 6.45
CA LYS A 242 21.08 8.63 7.56
C LYS A 242 20.75 7.21 7.12
N LYS A 243 21.80 6.42 6.86
CA LYS A 243 21.68 5.00 6.54
C LYS A 243 20.92 4.25 7.64
N THR A 244 19.91 3.47 7.25
CA THR A 244 19.06 2.68 8.15
C THR A 244 19.25 1.19 7.97
N VAL A 245 19.39 0.70 6.73
CA VAL A 245 19.56 -0.73 6.44
C VAL A 245 20.37 -0.95 5.16
N ASP A 246 21.22 -1.97 5.15
CA ASP A 246 21.90 -2.47 3.95
C ASP A 246 20.95 -3.31 3.09
N ILE A 247 21.01 -3.12 1.77
CA ILE A 247 20.22 -3.88 0.80
C ILE A 247 21.15 -4.76 0.00
N ALA A 248 20.95 -6.07 0.08
CA ALA A 248 21.63 -7.02 -0.78
C ALA A 248 21.11 -6.93 -2.22
N ASP A 249 22.00 -7.16 -3.19
CA ASP A 249 21.66 -7.29 -4.60
C ASP A 249 20.87 -8.58 -4.91
#